data_AF-A0A2V5UBY7-F1
#
_entry.id   AF-A0A2V5UBY7-F1
#
_cell.length_a   1.000
_cell.length_b   1.000
_cell.length_c   1.000
_cell.angle_alpha   90.00
_cell.angle_beta   90.00
_cell.angle_gamma   90.00
#
_symmetry.space_group_name_H-M   'P 1'
#
loop_
_entity.id
_entity.type
_entity.pdbx_description
1 polymer ?
#
loop_
_entity_poly.entity_id
_entity_poly.type
_entity_poly.pdbx_seq_one_letter_code
_entity_poly.pdbx_strand_id
1 'polypeptide(L)' 'MRLIVNGTSIGITHMDRDFVVVESPAEYPPGEASILLKVDDSESRWNVRLPDGISASSKRVAIAVSE' A
#
# COMPACT_ATOMS: atom_id res chain seq x y z
N MET A 1 2.53 9.34 3.59
CA MET A 1 1.54 8.24 3.53
C MET A 1 2.28 6.94 3.33
N ARG A 2 1.82 5.82 3.90
CA ARG A 2 2.56 4.55 3.90
C ARG A 2 1.64 3.38 3.61
N LEU A 3 2.13 2.40 2.87
CA LEU A 3 1.54 1.08 2.73
C LEU A 3 2.19 0.14 3.76
N ILE A 4 1.38 -0.59 4.51
CA ILE A 4 1.80 -1.56 5.51
C ILE A 4 1.46 -2.95 4.99
N VAL A 5 2.49 -3.74 4.64
CA VAL A 5 2.35 -5.10 4.10
C VAL A 5 3.16 -6.05 4.96
N ASN A 6 2.53 -7.08 5.54
CA ASN A 6 3.18 -8.02 6.46
C ASN A 6 4.00 -7.33 7.57
N GLY A 7 3.50 -6.20 8.09
CA GLY A 7 4.19 -5.38 9.10
C GLY A 7 5.32 -4.49 8.56
N THR A 8 5.68 -4.60 7.28
CA THR A 8 6.66 -3.72 6.63
C THR A 8 6.02 -2.44 6.17
N SER A 9 6.67 -1.30 6.42
CA SER A 9 6.20 0.01 5.98
C SER A 9 6.91 0.46 4.70
N ILE A 10 6.13 0.71 3.65
CA ILE A 10 6.60 1.17 2.34
C ILE A 10 6.02 2.56 2.09
N GLY A 11 6.86 3.53 1.71
CA GLY A 11 6.38 4.87 1.39
C GLY A 11 5.54 4.91 0.12
N ILE A 12 4.42 5.65 0.17
CA ILE A 12 3.55 5.90 -0.99
C ILE A 12 3.83 7.32 -1.50
N THR A 13 4.17 7.42 -2.79
CA THR A 13 4.37 8.70 -3.51
C THR A 13 3.09 9.22 -4.14
N HIS A 14 2.22 8.32 -4.60
CA HIS A 14 0.98 8.67 -5.27
C HIS A 14 -0.09 7.62 -4.97
N MET A 15 -1.34 8.06 -4.84
CA MET A 15 -2.49 7.19 -4.61
C MET A 15 -3.60 7.58 -5.56
N ASP A 16 -4.16 6.56 -6.19
CA ASP A 16 -5.33 6.64 -7.04
C ASP A 16 -6.40 5.69 -6.46
N ARG A 17 -7.55 5.58 -7.13
CA ARG A 17 -8.66 4.74 -6.65
C ARG A 17 -8.31 3.25 -6.65
N ASP A 18 -7.60 2.81 -7.68
CA ASP A 18 -7.36 1.39 -7.97
C ASP A 18 -5.89 0.98 -7.79
N PHE A 19 -5.00 1.93 -7.53
CA PHE A 19 -3.57 1.66 -7.36
C PHE A 19 -2.86 2.68 -6.48
N VAL A 20 -1.70 2.29 -5.97
CA VAL A 20 -0.73 3.19 -5.33
C VAL A 20 0.62 3.08 -6.02
N VAL A 21 1.41 4.15 -5.96
CA VAL A 21 2.80 4.17 -6.43
C VAL A 21 3.73 4.24 -5.22
N VAL A 22 4.57 3.22 -5.06
CA VAL A 22 5.50 3.09 -3.92
C VAL A 22 6.92 3.53 -4.26
N GLU A 23 7.67 3.98 -3.26
CA GLU A 23 9.06 4.44 -3.42
C GLU A 23 10.03 3.28 -3.67
N SER A 24 9.92 2.26 -2.81
CA SER A 24 10.82 1.10 -2.76
C SER A 24 9.98 -0.19 -2.77
N PRO A 25 9.54 -0.65 -3.96
CA PRO A 25 8.80 -1.90 -4.07
C PRO A 25 9.70 -3.08 -3.69
N ALA A 26 9.10 -4.09 -3.04
CA ALA A 26 9.72 -5.36 -2.72
C ALA A 26 8.74 -6.49 -3.07
N GLU A 27 9.23 -7.72 -3.24
CA GLU A 27 8.36 -8.84 -3.58
C GLU A 27 7.46 -9.23 -2.41
N TYR A 28 6.15 -9.10 -2.61
CA TYR A 28 5.14 -9.57 -1.69
C TYR A 28 4.06 -10.34 -2.45
N PRO A 29 3.58 -11.49 -1.93
CA PRO A 29 2.49 -12.21 -2.55
C PRO A 29 1.18 -11.40 -2.45
N PRO A 30 0.16 -11.75 -3.26
CA PRO A 30 -1.19 -11.24 -3.08
C PRO A 30 -1.68 -11.43 -1.64
N GLY A 31 -2.38 -10.43 -1.10
CA GLY A 31 -2.82 -10.49 0.29
C GLY A 31 -3.40 -9.19 0.81
N GLU A 32 -3.57 -9.12 2.13
CA GLU A 32 -4.06 -7.93 2.82
C GLU A 32 -2.93 -6.96 3.16
N ALA A 33 -3.27 -5.67 3.11
CA ALA A 33 -2.40 -4.58 3.52
C ALA A 33 -3.23 -3.48 4.19
N SER A 34 -2.55 -2.52 4.82
CA SER A 34 -3.20 -1.30 5.28
C SER A 34 -2.49 -0.09 4.72
N ILE A 35 -3.23 0.94 4.33
CA ILE A 35 -2.66 2.25 4.07
C ILE A 35 -2.81 3.08 5.33
N LEU A 36 -1.73 3.75 5.72
CA LEU A 36 -1.64 4.65 6.86
C LEU A 36 -1.32 6.07 6.38
N LEU A 37 -2.20 7.00 6.69
CA LEU A 37 -1.98 8.42 6.54
C LEU A 37 -1.89 9.06 7.92
N LYS A 38 -0.77 9.71 8.18
CA LYS A 38 -0.55 10.50 9.38
C LYS A 38 -0.40 11.96 8.98
N VAL A 39 -1.20 12.84 9.59
CA VAL A 39 -1.15 14.28 9.44
C VAL A 39 -1.13 14.89 10.83
N ASP A 40 -0.03 15.56 11.17
CA ASP A 40 0.23 16.04 12.53
C ASP A 40 0.04 14.92 13.58
N ASP A 41 -0.95 15.09 14.47
CA ASP A 41 -1.30 14.13 15.52
C ASP A 41 -2.41 13.13 15.09
N SER A 42 -3.03 13.33 13.92
CA SER A 42 -4.10 12.45 13.44
C SER A 42 -3.56 11.31 12.58
N GLU A 43 -4.01 10.08 12.89
CA GLU A 43 -3.77 8.90 12.08
C GLU A 43 -5.08 8.37 11.50
N SER A 44 -5.07 8.12 10.20
CA SER A 44 -6.14 7.43 9.48
C SER A 44 -5.57 6.19 8.84
N ARG A 45 -6.24 5.05 9.05
CA ARG A 45 -5.83 3.74 8.56
C ARG A 45 -6.99 3.07 7.86
N TRP A 46 -6.73 2.52 6.68
CA TRP A 46 -7.71 1.75 5.91
C TRP A 46 -7.09 0.45 5.40
N ASN A 47 -7.87 -0.62 5.44
CA ASN A 47 -7.46 -1.92 4.95
C ASN A 47 -7.73 -2.01 3.45
N VAL A 48 -6.78 -2.59 2.72
CA VAL A 48 -6.86 -2.81 1.29
C VAL A 48 -6.37 -4.23 0.98
N ARG A 49 -6.83 -4.77 -0.15
CA ARG A 49 -6.25 -5.98 -0.74
C ARG A 49 -5.28 -5.62 -1.84
N LEU A 50 -4.22 -6.41 -1.94
CA LEU A 50 -3.25 -6.40 -3.03
C LEU A 50 -3.53 -7.62 -3.91
N PRO A 51 -4.41 -7.52 -4.93
CA PRO A 51 -4.83 -8.68 -5.73
C PRO A 51 -3.67 -9.34 -6.49
N ASP A 52 -2.69 -8.54 -6.90
CA ASP A 52 -1.50 -9.00 -7.63
C ASP A 52 -0.24 -9.03 -6.75
N GLY A 53 -0.36 -8.69 -5.46
CA GLY A 53 0.79 -8.50 -4.57
C GLY A 53 1.61 -7.26 -4.95
N ILE A 54 2.91 -7.30 -4.64
CA ILE A 54 3.88 -6.26 -5.02
C ILE A 54 5.03 -6.93 -5.76
N SER A 55 5.38 -6.39 -6.93
CA SER A 55 6.57 -6.79 -7.66
C SER A 55 7.69 -5.80 -7.42
N ALA A 56 8.90 -6.27 -7.10
CA ALA A 56 10.08 -5.42 -6.96
C ALA A 56 10.44 -4.65 -8.25
N SER A 57 9.95 -5.12 -9.40
CA SER A 57 10.18 -4.50 -10.71
C SER A 57 9.17 -3.41 -11.08
N SER A 58 8.10 -3.23 -10.29
CA SER A 58 7.05 -2.25 -10.56
C SER A 58 6.75 -1.40 -9.32
N LYS A 59 6.82 -0.07 -9.49
CA LYS A 59 6.39 0.86 -8.44
C LYS A 59 4.88 0.96 -8.31
N ARG A 60 4.13 0.57 -9.34
CA ARG A 60 2.67 0.61 -9.35
C ARG A 60 2.14 -0.68 -8.75
N VAL A 61 1.37 -0.54 -7.67
CA VAL A 61 0.77 -1.64 -6.91
C VAL A 61 -0.75 -1.51 -7.01
N ALA A 62 -1.42 -2.53 -7.53
CA ALA A 62 -2.87 -2.57 -7.57
C ALA A 62 -3.44 -2.70 -6.16
N ILE A 63 -4.50 -1.96 -5.87
CA ILE A 63 -5.23 -2.04 -4.60
C ILE A 63 -6.72 -2.23 -4.86
N ALA A 64 -7.38 -2.95 -3.96
CA ALA A 64 -8.83 -3.02 -3.90
C ALA A 64 -9.28 -2.71 -2.47
N VAL A 65 -10.45 -2.09 -2.33
CA VAL A 65 -11.06 -1.90 -1.00
C VAL A 65 -11.34 -3.29 -0.41
N SER A 66 -10.89 -3.52 0.83
CA SER A 66 -11.31 -4.69 1.59
C SER A 66 -12.73 -4.43 2.10
N GLU A 67 -13.70 -5.21 1.61
CA GLU A 67 -15.09 -5.22 2.12
C GLU A 67 -15.18 -5.76 3.55
#